data_AF-A0A3E0X1M3-F1
#
_entry.id   AF-A0A3E0X1M3-F1
#
_cell.length_a   1.000
_cell.length_b   1.000
_cell.length_c   1.000
_cell.angle_alpha   90.00
_cell.angle_beta   90.00
_cell.angle_gamma   90.00
#
_symmetry.space_group_name_H-M   'P 1'
#
loop_
_entity.id
_entity.type
_entity.pdbx_description
1 polymer ?
#
loop_
_entity_poly.entity_id
_entity_poly.type
_entity_poly.pdbx_seq_one_letter_code
_entity_poly.pdbx_strand_id
1 'polypeptide(L)'
;MKKPILSILIGLGLVGGATGCSVAPPDCSDHEATELVLEITRDEFATVFGSRAAAEIELDLSEIETVNINAQTKARSCSALLTMSSPEATYSDTINYTIEAANKRGEFEVVVFGL
;
A
#
# COMPACT_ATOMS: atom_id res chain seq x y z
N MET A 1 -7.43 13.59 -23.25
CA MET A 1 -8.15 13.34 -21.97
C MET A 1 -7.80 11.93 -21.53
N LYS A 2 -6.82 11.77 -20.62
CA LYS A 2 -6.48 10.48 -20.03
C LYS A 2 -7.58 10.15 -19.02
N LYS A 3 -8.32 9.07 -19.23
CA LYS A 3 -9.29 8.59 -18.25
C LYS A 3 -8.49 8.06 -17.06
N PRO A 4 -8.71 8.52 -15.82
CA PRO A 4 -8.11 7.87 -14.66
C PRO A 4 -8.72 6.48 -14.61
N ILE A 5 -7.92 5.46 -14.92
CA ILE A 5 -8.29 4.08 -14.60
C ILE A 5 -8.11 4.00 -13.10
N LEU A 6 -9.21 3.89 -12.36
CA LEU A 6 -9.15 3.65 -10.93
C LEU A 6 -8.77 2.19 -10.74
N SER A 7 -7.47 1.91 -10.76
CA SER A 7 -6.91 0.60 -10.47
C SER A 7 -7.05 0.36 -8.96
N ILE A 8 -7.70 -0.74 -8.57
CA ILE A 8 -7.88 -1.15 -7.17
C ILE A 8 -7.17 -2.49 -7.03
N LEU A 9 -6.17 -2.55 -6.15
CA LEU A 9 -5.42 -3.77 -5.86
C LEU A 9 -5.37 -4.01 -4.35
N ILE A 10 -5.39 -5.28 -3.97
CA ILE A 10 -5.59 -5.72 -2.59
C ILE A 10 -4.47 -6.69 -2.22
N GLY A 11 -3.85 -6.49 -1.06
CA GLY A 11 -2.90 -7.41 -0.43
C GLY A 11 -3.28 -7.72 1.02
N LEU A 12 -2.76 -8.82 1.57
CA LEU A 12 -3.03 -9.28 2.94
C LEU A 12 -1.70 -9.44 3.72
N GLY A 13 -1.60 -8.79 4.88
CA GLY A 13 -0.47 -8.89 5.82
C GLY A 13 -0.89 -9.45 7.20
N LEU A 14 0.09 -9.71 8.08
CA LEU A 14 -0.12 -10.37 9.38
C LEU A 14 0.74 -9.74 10.49
N VAL A 15 0.12 -8.94 11.36
CA VAL A 15 0.80 -8.32 12.50
C VAL A 15 1.14 -9.38 13.57
N GLY A 16 2.44 -9.56 13.83
CA GLY A 16 2.95 -10.48 14.84
C GLY A 16 2.69 -10.01 16.28
N GLY A 17 1.62 -10.47 16.93
CA GLY A 17 1.37 -10.18 18.35
C GLY A 17 0.17 -10.91 18.96
N ALA A 18 0.43 -12.01 19.66
CA ALA A 18 -0.57 -12.68 20.49
C ALA A 18 -0.87 -11.84 21.75
N THR A 19 -2.09 -11.33 21.91
CA THR A 19 -3.03 -11.60 23.03
C THR A 19 -4.26 -10.67 22.97
N GLY A 20 -5.44 -11.25 22.78
CA GLY A 20 -6.65 -10.95 23.57
C GLY A 20 -7.42 -9.62 23.41
N CYS A 21 -6.91 -8.60 22.73
CA CYS A 21 -7.65 -7.36 22.46
C CYS A 21 -7.87 -7.19 20.96
N SER A 22 -8.99 -6.58 20.56
CA SER A 22 -9.29 -6.25 19.16
C SER A 22 -8.07 -5.60 18.50
N VAL A 23 -7.43 -6.33 17.58
CA VAL A 23 -6.20 -5.88 16.92
C VAL A 23 -6.60 -4.74 15.99
N ALA A 24 -6.21 -3.52 16.33
CA ALA A 24 -6.29 -2.41 15.40
C ALA A 24 -5.33 -2.72 14.23
N PRO A 25 -5.65 -2.31 12.99
CA PRO A 25 -4.71 -2.47 11.89
C PRO A 25 -3.40 -1.71 12.20
N PRO A 26 -2.31 -1.99 11.47
CA PRO A 26 -1.08 -1.21 11.60
C PRO A 26 -1.29 0.27 11.23
N ASP A 27 -0.36 1.12 11.67
CA ASP A 27 -0.32 2.53 11.26
C ASP A 27 0.09 2.68 9.78
N CYS A 28 -0.20 3.82 9.15
CA CYS A 28 0.13 4.05 7.74
C CYS A 28 1.63 3.88 7.45
N SER A 29 2.50 4.28 8.38
CA SER A 29 3.95 4.15 8.25
C SER A 29 4.51 2.84 8.82
N ASP A 30 3.66 1.87 9.14
CA ASP A 30 4.11 0.57 9.60
C ASP A 30 4.87 -0.14 8.49
N HIS A 31 6.02 -0.73 8.84
CA HIS A 31 6.91 -1.33 7.86
C HIS A 31 6.21 -2.41 7.04
N GLU A 32 5.48 -3.33 7.68
CA GLU A 32 4.80 -4.43 6.99
C GLU A 32 3.71 -3.90 6.05
N ALA A 33 2.95 -2.89 6.49
CA ALA A 33 1.96 -2.25 5.63
C ALA A 33 2.60 -1.57 4.42
N THR A 34 3.69 -0.83 4.61
CA THR A 34 4.38 -0.12 3.51
C THR A 34 5.02 -1.09 2.53
N GLU A 35 5.64 -2.18 2.99
CA GLU A 35 6.18 -3.23 2.11
C GLU A 35 5.08 -3.86 1.26
N LEU A 36 3.91 -4.11 1.85
CA LEU A 36 2.77 -4.65 1.11
C LEU A 36 2.23 -3.67 0.06
N VAL A 37 2.23 -2.36 0.32
CA VAL A 37 1.91 -1.33 -0.70
C VAL A 37 2.91 -1.39 -1.86
N LEU A 38 4.22 -1.53 -1.57
CA LEU A 38 5.26 -1.63 -2.58
C LEU A 38 5.16 -2.93 -3.40
N GLU A 39 4.83 -4.05 -2.75
CA GLU A 39 4.56 -5.33 -3.41
C GLU A 39 3.38 -5.23 -4.38
N ILE A 40 2.24 -4.72 -3.91
CA ILE A 40 1.05 -4.47 -4.73
C ILE A 40 1.39 -3.57 -5.93
N THR A 41 2.16 -2.51 -5.70
CA THR A 41 2.60 -1.59 -6.76
C THR A 41 3.47 -2.29 -7.79
N ARG A 42 4.41 -3.13 -7.34
CA ARG A 42 5.28 -3.91 -8.23
C ARG A 42 4.50 -4.92 -9.05
N ASP A 43 3.49 -5.56 -8.47
CA ASP A 43 2.62 -6.52 -9.16
C ASP A 43 1.75 -5.85 -10.23
N GLU A 44 1.24 -4.64 -9.97
CA GLU A 44 0.54 -3.86 -11.00
C GLU A 44 1.47 -3.49 -12.15
N PHE A 45 2.66 -3.01 -11.80
CA PHE A 45 3.66 -2.64 -12.79
C PHE A 45 4.07 -3.85 -13.63
N ALA A 46 4.21 -5.03 -13.02
CA ALA A 46 4.47 -6.28 -13.72
C ALA A 46 3.32 -6.67 -14.65
N THR A 47 2.07 -6.40 -14.26
CA THR A 47 0.88 -6.67 -15.07
C THR A 47 0.83 -5.77 -16.30
N VAL A 48 1.19 -4.49 -16.18
CA VAL A 48 1.12 -3.51 -17.27
C VAL A 48 2.35 -3.57 -18.20
N PHE A 49 3.55 -3.69 -17.63
CA PHE A 49 4.82 -3.55 -18.36
C PHE A 49 5.63 -4.85 -18.47
N GLY A 50 5.20 -5.90 -17.77
CA GLY A 50 5.87 -7.20 -17.74
C GLY A 50 6.81 -7.37 -16.55
N SER A 51 6.94 -8.62 -16.10
CA SER A 51 7.72 -9.00 -14.90
C SER A 51 9.20 -8.62 -14.95
N ARG A 52 9.81 -8.60 -16.14
CA ARG A 52 11.21 -8.17 -16.29
C ARG A 52 11.38 -6.70 -15.92
N ALA A 53 10.52 -5.82 -16.43
CA ALA A 53 10.61 -4.40 -16.13
C ALA A 53 10.33 -4.13 -14.64
N ALA A 54 9.38 -4.86 -14.05
CA ALA A 54 9.06 -4.76 -12.62
C ALA A 54 10.18 -5.24 -11.69
N ALA A 55 11.06 -6.13 -12.14
CA ALA A 55 12.22 -6.58 -11.37
C ALA A 55 13.36 -5.56 -11.37
N GLU A 56 13.40 -4.67 -12.37
CA GLU A 56 14.46 -3.66 -12.54
C GLU A 56 14.09 -2.30 -11.92
N ILE A 57 12.86 -2.16 -11.39
CA ILE A 57 12.38 -0.91 -10.80
C ILE A 57 12.55 -0.89 -9.27
N GLU A 58 13.17 0.18 -8.80
CA GLU A 58 13.26 0.52 -7.39
C GLU A 58 11.99 1.31 -7.01
N LEU A 59 11.37 0.92 -5.90
CA LEU A 59 10.15 1.55 -5.38
C LEU A 59 10.41 2.04 -3.97
N ASP A 60 9.94 3.25 -3.65
CA ASP A 60 10.03 3.86 -2.33
C ASP A 60 8.73 4.57 -1.98
N LEU A 61 8.37 4.57 -0.70
CA LEU A 61 7.26 5.34 -0.15
C LEU A 61 7.77 6.33 0.88
N SER A 62 7.48 7.60 0.64
CA SER A 62 7.84 8.71 1.52
C SER A 62 6.65 9.63 1.77
N GLU A 63 6.81 10.64 2.63
CA GLU A 63 5.76 11.62 2.94
C GLU A 63 4.42 10.97 3.35
N ILE A 64 4.51 9.90 4.15
CA ILE A 64 3.35 9.10 4.56
C ILE A 64 2.53 9.84 5.61
N GLU A 65 1.26 10.07 5.31
CA GLU A 65 0.32 10.76 6.18
C GLU A 65 -0.97 9.95 6.39
N THR A 66 -1.48 9.95 7.63
CA THR A 66 -2.84 9.44 7.90
C THR A 66 -3.85 10.54 7.60
N VAL A 67 -4.70 10.32 6.59
CA VAL A 67 -5.73 11.26 6.15
C VAL A 67 -7.01 11.10 6.97
N ASN A 68 -7.35 9.86 7.33
CA ASN A 68 -8.57 9.56 8.06
C ASN A 68 -8.46 8.27 8.88
N ILE A 69 -9.20 8.20 9.98
CA ILE A 69 -9.37 6.97 10.77
C ILE A 69 -10.87 6.72 10.94
N ASN A 70 -11.33 5.57 10.47
CA ASN A 70 -12.71 5.15 10.69
C ASN A 70 -12.97 4.88 12.18
N ALA A 71 -13.92 5.60 12.77
CA ALA A 71 -14.19 5.51 14.21
C ALA A 71 -14.64 4.11 14.67
N GLN A 72 -15.35 3.37 13.81
CA GLN A 72 -15.94 2.06 14.10
C GLN A 72 -14.94 0.92 13.83
N THR A 73 -14.34 0.90 12.64
CA THR A 73 -13.47 -0.21 12.21
C THR A 73 -12.00 0.01 12.53
N LYS A 74 -11.62 1.24 12.89
CA LYS A 74 -10.22 1.68 12.99
C LYS A 74 -9.42 1.56 11.69
N ALA A 75 -10.10 1.35 10.56
CA ALA A 75 -9.50 1.44 9.23
C ALA A 75 -8.82 2.79 9.05
N ARG A 76 -7.62 2.79 8.48
CA ARG A 76 -6.85 4.00 8.19
C ARG A 76 -6.86 4.28 6.70
N SER A 77 -7.10 5.53 6.33
CA SER A 77 -6.86 6.04 4.98
C SER A 77 -5.56 6.83 5.01
N CYS A 78 -4.67 6.50 4.10
CA CYS A 78 -3.29 6.96 4.05
C CYS A 78 -3.00 7.61 2.69
N SER A 79 -2.14 8.62 2.69
CA SER A 79 -1.58 9.26 1.50
C SER A 79 -0.07 9.18 1.59
N ALA A 80 0.62 8.95 0.48
CA ALA A 80 2.08 8.88 0.43
C ALA A 80 2.61 9.28 -0.95
N LEU A 81 3.84 9.76 -0.98
CA LEU A 81 4.60 9.95 -2.22
C LEU A 81 5.27 8.63 -2.61
N LEU A 82 4.78 8.01 -3.67
CA LEU A 82 5.41 6.85 -4.30
C LEU A 82 6.49 7.35 -5.26
N THR A 83 7.71 6.87 -5.09
CA THR A 83 8.82 7.10 -6.04
C THR A 83 9.19 5.80 -6.73
N MET A 84 9.31 5.87 -8.04
CA MET A 84 9.68 4.78 -8.94
C MET A 84 10.96 5.17 -9.67
N SER A 85 12.02 4.41 -9.48
CA SER A 85 13.34 4.70 -10.03
C SER A 85 13.85 3.55 -10.90
N SER A 86 14.44 3.93 -12.04
CA SER A 86 15.16 3.07 -12.96
C SER A 86 16.49 3.74 -13.34
N PRO A 87 17.43 3.03 -13.97
CA PRO A 87 18.68 3.65 -14.43
C PRO A 87 18.48 4.84 -15.39
N GLU A 88 17.35 4.90 -16.10
CA GLU A 88 17.07 5.91 -17.12
C GLU A 88 16.25 7.10 -16.57
N ALA A 89 15.38 6.87 -15.58
CA ALA A 89 14.44 7.86 -15.09
C ALA A 89 13.94 7.57 -13.67
N THR A 90 13.56 8.66 -13.00
CA THR A 90 12.79 8.64 -11.75
C THR A 90 11.45 9.34 -11.96
N TYR A 91 10.38 8.72 -11.48
CA TYR A 91 9.02 9.26 -11.46
C TYR A 91 8.49 9.22 -10.04
N SER A 92 7.77 10.26 -9.62
CA SER A 92 7.10 10.27 -8.32
C SER A 92 5.68 10.79 -8.46
N ASP A 93 4.75 10.17 -7.75
CA ASP A 93 3.35 10.60 -7.70
C ASP A 93 2.73 10.26 -6.34
N THR A 94 1.67 10.99 -6.00
CA THR A 94 0.95 10.74 -4.75
C THR A 94 -0.03 9.59 -4.94
N ILE A 95 0.10 8.56 -4.12
CA ILE A 95 -0.86 7.45 -4.04
C ILE A 95 -1.65 7.52 -2.75
N ASN A 96 -2.83 6.90 -2.77
CA ASN A 96 -3.62 6.68 -1.57
C ASN A 96 -3.72 5.19 -1.30
N TYR A 97 -3.75 4.80 -0.03
CA TYR A 97 -4.02 3.42 0.34
C TYR A 97 -4.82 3.35 1.64
N THR A 98 -5.54 2.25 1.82
CA THR A 98 -6.28 1.98 3.06
C THR A 98 -5.74 0.75 3.74
N ILE A 99 -5.68 0.77 5.08
CA ILE A 99 -5.31 -0.37 5.90
C ILE A 99 -6.51 -0.72 6.79
N GLU A 100 -6.99 -1.95 6.68
CA GLU A 100 -8.13 -2.45 7.46
C GLU A 100 -7.79 -3.77 8.15
N ALA A 101 -8.36 -4.03 9.33
CA ALA A 101 -8.20 -5.33 9.96
C ALA A 101 -9.03 -6.38 9.20
N ALA A 102 -8.38 -7.41 8.67
CA ALA A 102 -9.02 -8.51 7.96
C ALA A 102 -9.73 -9.44 8.95
N ASN A 103 -9.12 -9.64 10.14
CA ASN A 103 -9.73 -10.41 11.21
C ASN A 103 -9.18 -10.07 12.60
N LYS A 104 -9.69 -10.76 13.62
CA LYS A 104 -9.31 -10.57 15.03
C LYS A 104 -7.96 -11.20 15.41
N ARG A 105 -7.26 -11.86 14.48
CA ARG A 105 -5.98 -12.54 14.70
C ARG A 105 -4.77 -11.69 14.32
N GLY A 106 -4.99 -10.45 13.88
CA GLY A 106 -3.93 -9.53 13.47
C GLY A 106 -3.64 -9.53 11.97
N GLU A 107 -4.41 -10.25 11.17
CA GLU A 107 -4.39 -10.09 9.72
C GLU A 107 -5.00 -8.74 9.33
N PHE A 108 -4.40 -8.08 8.33
CA PHE A 108 -4.85 -6.80 7.79
C PHE A 108 -4.81 -6.79 6.27
N GLU A 109 -5.72 -6.07 5.66
CA GLU A 109 -5.79 -5.85 4.22
C GLU A 109 -5.29 -4.45 3.87
N VAL A 110 -4.55 -4.35 2.78
CA VAL A 110 -4.13 -3.11 2.15
C VAL A 110 -4.80 -2.98 0.81
N VAL A 111 -5.41 -1.82 0.54
CA VAL A 111 -5.95 -1.48 -0.78
C VAL A 111 -5.26 -0.23 -1.30
N VAL A 112 -4.66 -0.30 -2.48
CA VAL A 112 -3.93 0.83 -3.09
C VAL A 112 -4.76 1.44 -4.22
N PHE A 113 -4.74 2.77 -4.30
CA PHE A 113 -5.44 3.59 -5.29
C PHE A 113 -4.46 4.55 -5.98
N GLY A 114 -4.65 4.75 -7.28
CA GLY A 114 -3.86 5.69 -8.07
C GLY A 114 -2.63 5.08 -8.75
N LEU A 115 -2.61 3.75 -8.92
CA LEU A 115 -1.62 3.01 -9.70
C LEU A 115 -1.96 2.94 -11.19
#